data_AF-A0A158IUH8-F1
#
_entry.id   AF-A0A158IUH8-F1
#
_cell.length_a   1.000
_cell.length_b   1.000
_cell.length_c   1.000
_cell.angle_alpha   90.00
_cell.angle_beta   90.00
_cell.angle_gamma   90.00
#
_symmetry.space_group_name_H-M   'P 1'
#
loop_
_entity.id
_entity.type
_entity.pdbx_description
1 polymer ?
#
loop_
_entity_poly.entity_id
_entity_poly.type
_entity_poly.pdbx_seq_one_letter_code
_entity_poly.pdbx_strand_id
1 'polypeptide(L)'
;MIRRFLVALAFFLSTFTLVSCSGGDGPDAGVAASGKSAQLKNTAKAAVGDSRGYALTAGIWPATPIGVCWEFDDSFMSRTEWQRGIVKKAVEDTWVANSNVSFTGWGKCSEYPNFYGIRIALTNGVPGYYYNNIGYENNNWANAMRLNFDPGSFMQDCYRDPERCIRITAVHEFGHGLGFSHEQNRPDKPENCADAPQGKDGDISFGDFDMESVMSYCNAPGVWMGDGILSATDIKMVQHFYGKKPRLMYVVKASQTPQWIAVFEMENATSVAQIPADPMVDDGVTRVITHIVSSPDDKFVFYVNQPWNRPGAHVHTIDTTTNKIIKSTAINEEIVDLKVSPDSKTLYVLWVNDQNQTGVRLFDASSNAVLGDIPLSNAKLLATPRVQNDAIYVLTATSDSSAQSIAKISVPDRKVIRTYAVGPAGKNGLNLGLSMDEKKIYFVAHEITGDSTPRMAALNLADGTYFKLPPLPAGLDVFDMQVLNMEDILIGTHIDSMGPRIYNIETGKVSVVHSGSNQDGPYLYVYSPDSGQNIYTMSDGRYGGNLNWFSRQQDLSYSGGDIHMYSFQMYSFAQKRPFTLVH
;
A
#
# COMPACT_ATOMS: atom_id res chain seq x y z
N MET A 1 9.63 57.89 -21.58
CA MET A 1 10.81 58.51 -20.93
C MET A 1 10.35 59.30 -19.70
N ILE A 2 11.18 59.44 -18.65
CA ILE A 2 11.45 60.68 -17.86
C ILE A 2 10.24 61.56 -17.42
N ARG A 3 9.99 61.93 -16.15
CA ARG A 3 10.69 61.76 -14.84
C ARG A 3 9.76 62.04 -13.62
N ARG A 4 9.87 61.22 -12.57
CA ARG A 4 10.09 61.50 -11.12
C ARG A 4 9.41 62.66 -10.35
N PHE A 5 8.77 62.29 -9.23
CA PHE A 5 8.82 62.88 -7.85
C PHE A 5 8.41 61.75 -6.85
N LEU A 6 8.82 61.56 -5.57
CA LEU A 6 9.63 62.27 -4.54
C LEU A 6 8.88 63.37 -3.73
N VAL A 7 8.88 63.47 -2.38
CA VAL A 7 9.35 62.64 -1.23
C VAL A 7 8.57 63.06 0.04
N ALA A 8 8.17 62.14 0.94
CA ALA A 8 8.11 62.37 2.41
C ALA A 8 7.87 61.07 3.23
N LEU A 9 8.34 61.05 4.48
CA LEU A 9 8.19 59.97 5.48
C LEU A 9 7.85 60.60 6.86
N ALA A 10 7.08 59.92 7.72
CA ALA A 10 6.87 60.33 9.11
C ALA A 10 6.87 59.12 10.07
N PHE A 11 7.63 59.22 11.15
CA PHE A 11 7.65 58.30 12.29
C PHE A 11 6.77 58.83 13.43
N PHE A 12 6.29 57.96 14.32
CA PHE A 12 6.22 58.30 15.75
C PHE A 12 6.37 57.06 16.64
N LEU A 13 7.06 57.23 17.78
CA LEU A 13 7.23 56.24 18.85
C LEU A 13 6.17 56.42 19.94
N SER A 14 5.93 55.38 20.73
CA SER A 14 5.47 55.54 22.12
C SER A 14 6.04 54.44 23.02
N THR A 15 6.40 54.81 24.26
CA THR A 15 6.91 53.90 25.30
C THR A 15 6.51 54.41 26.69
N PHE A 16 5.98 53.51 27.52
CA PHE A 16 5.97 53.51 28.99
C PHE A 16 5.90 54.83 29.81
N THR A 17 4.93 54.90 30.73
CA THR A 17 5.22 54.74 32.18
C THR A 17 3.94 54.39 32.99
N LEU A 18 4.10 54.08 34.28
CA LEU A 18 3.11 53.52 35.21
C LEU A 18 2.75 54.50 36.37
N VAL A 19 1.59 54.30 37.00
CA VAL A 19 1.17 54.57 38.41
C VAL A 19 -0.36 54.30 38.44
N SER A 20 -0.93 53.29 39.14
CA SER A 20 -1.15 53.10 40.59
C SER A 20 -2.05 54.18 41.25
N CYS A 21 -2.93 53.91 42.24
CA CYS A 21 -3.21 52.70 43.01
C CYS A 21 -4.66 52.71 43.63
N SER A 22 -5.00 51.69 44.42
CA SER A 22 -6.24 51.47 45.23
C SER A 22 -7.54 51.14 44.48
N GLY A 23 -8.45 50.29 45.00
CA GLY A 23 -8.35 49.39 46.18
C GLY A 23 -9.71 48.74 46.53
N GLY A 24 -9.73 47.50 47.05
CA GLY A 24 -10.98 46.81 47.47
C GLY A 24 -10.89 45.28 47.59
N ASP A 25 -10.31 44.81 48.70
CA ASP A 25 -10.53 43.56 49.48
C ASP A 25 -10.95 42.22 48.81
N GLY A 26 -10.26 41.12 49.21
CA GLY A 26 -10.50 39.73 48.76
C GLY A 26 -11.34 38.87 49.74
N PRO A 27 -10.93 37.63 50.13
CA PRO A 27 -9.58 37.05 50.08
C PRO A 27 -9.43 35.82 49.15
N ASP A 28 -8.18 35.41 48.96
CA ASP A 28 -7.74 34.27 48.14
C ASP A 28 -7.34 33.05 49.00
N ALA A 29 -7.42 31.85 48.44
CA ALA A 29 -6.82 30.62 48.99
C ALA A 29 -6.74 29.52 47.90
N GLY A 30 -5.59 29.16 47.32
CA GLY A 30 -4.24 29.73 47.50
C GLY A 30 -3.15 28.68 47.59
N VAL A 31 -2.86 27.97 46.48
CA VAL A 31 -1.64 27.16 46.33
C VAL A 31 -1.01 27.48 44.97
N ALA A 32 0.25 27.93 44.98
CA ALA A 32 0.92 28.46 43.80
C ALA A 32 1.47 27.35 42.88
N ALA A 33 1.41 27.59 41.57
CA ALA A 33 2.20 26.84 40.61
C ALA A 33 3.69 27.18 40.78
N SER A 34 4.56 26.16 40.79
CA SER A 34 5.99 26.33 40.58
C SER A 34 6.46 25.34 39.52
N GLY A 35 7.13 25.85 38.48
CA GLY A 35 7.50 25.05 37.32
C GLY A 35 8.71 24.17 37.59
N LYS A 36 8.57 22.85 37.33
CA LYS A 36 9.70 21.96 37.02
C LYS A 36 9.33 21.09 35.83
N SER A 37 10.25 21.03 34.86
CA SER A 37 10.17 20.14 33.71
C SER A 37 10.35 18.68 34.14
N ALA A 38 9.25 18.01 34.46
CA ALA A 38 9.26 16.57 34.64
C ALA A 38 9.49 15.88 33.29
N GLN A 39 10.73 15.45 33.02
CA GLN A 39 10.98 14.47 31.97
C GLN A 39 10.17 13.21 32.27
N LEU A 40 9.16 12.91 31.45
CA LEU A 40 8.48 11.62 31.47
C LEU A 40 9.49 10.54 31.08
N LYS A 41 10.06 9.87 32.08
CA LYS A 41 10.84 8.67 31.87
C LYS A 41 9.89 7.58 31.36
N ASN A 42 9.93 7.31 30.05
CA ASN A 42 9.23 6.19 29.45
C ASN A 42 9.82 4.85 29.95
N THR A 43 9.43 4.44 31.15
CA THR A 43 9.40 3.02 31.54
C THR A 43 8.05 2.42 31.12
N ALA A 44 7.68 2.64 29.86
CA ALA A 44 6.61 1.92 29.20
C ALA A 44 7.08 0.47 28.98
N LYS A 45 6.95 -0.36 30.01
CA LYS A 45 7.14 -1.81 29.88
C LYS A 45 5.98 -2.33 29.04
N ALA A 46 6.17 -2.34 27.72
CA ALA A 46 5.15 -2.75 26.76
C ALA A 46 4.58 -4.13 27.14
N ALA A 47 3.27 -4.32 26.93
CA ALA A 47 2.66 -5.62 27.07
C ALA A 47 3.32 -6.58 26.07
N VAL A 48 3.91 -7.67 26.56
CA VAL A 48 4.59 -8.67 25.73
C VAL A 48 3.53 -9.52 25.02
N GLY A 49 3.10 -9.04 23.85
CA GLY A 49 2.16 -9.74 22.99
C GLY A 49 2.88 -10.65 22.02
N ASP A 50 3.01 -11.93 22.38
CA ASP A 50 3.26 -13.10 21.52
C ASP A 50 4.16 -12.82 20.29
N SER A 51 5.47 -12.76 20.51
CA SER A 51 6.47 -12.26 19.55
C SER A 51 7.64 -13.24 19.40
N ARG A 52 7.41 -14.34 18.70
CA ARG A 52 8.26 -15.56 18.62
C ARG A 52 9.49 -15.39 17.69
N GLY A 53 10.36 -16.40 17.57
CA GLY A 53 11.54 -16.41 16.67
C GLY A 53 12.93 -16.42 17.35
N TYR A 54 13.98 -16.95 16.70
CA TYR A 54 15.33 -17.11 17.27
C TYR A 54 16.42 -16.45 16.42
N ALA A 55 17.24 -15.57 17.03
CA ALA A 55 18.26 -14.78 16.32
C ALA A 55 19.60 -14.71 17.04
N LEU A 56 20.67 -14.40 16.30
CA LEU A 56 22.00 -14.10 16.81
C LEU A 56 22.25 -12.58 16.72
N THR A 57 22.24 -11.86 17.85
CA THR A 57 22.40 -10.40 17.88
C THR A 57 23.71 -9.92 17.25
N ALA A 58 24.81 -10.66 17.46
CA ALA A 58 26.11 -10.38 16.84
C ALA A 58 26.13 -10.62 15.31
N GLY A 59 25.15 -11.34 14.77
CA GLY A 59 24.94 -11.56 13.34
C GLY A 59 24.05 -10.50 12.68
N ILE A 60 23.40 -9.59 13.40
CA ILE A 60 22.57 -8.56 12.78
C ILE A 60 23.47 -7.56 12.03
N TRP A 61 23.13 -7.24 10.76
CA TRP A 61 23.96 -6.32 9.97
C TRP A 61 23.87 -4.89 10.53
N PRO A 62 25.00 -4.21 10.75
CA PRO A 62 25.01 -2.88 11.38
C PRO A 62 24.50 -1.75 10.48
N ALA A 63 24.28 -2.01 9.18
CA ALA A 63 23.73 -1.08 8.21
C ALA A 63 23.07 -1.81 7.03
N THR A 64 22.19 -1.10 6.33
CA THR A 64 21.58 -1.51 5.06
C THR A 64 21.82 -0.39 4.01
N PRO A 65 21.85 -0.70 2.70
CA PRO A 65 21.65 -2.00 2.09
C PRO A 65 22.80 -2.98 2.30
N ILE A 66 22.48 -4.26 2.35
CA ILE A 66 23.43 -5.38 2.36
C ILE A 66 23.81 -5.67 0.89
N GLY A 67 25.10 -5.81 0.58
CA GLY A 67 25.52 -6.24 -0.74
C GLY A 67 25.25 -7.74 -0.97
N VAL A 68 24.88 -8.11 -2.20
CA VAL A 68 24.87 -9.49 -2.68
C VAL A 68 25.48 -9.58 -4.07
N CYS A 69 26.26 -10.62 -4.34
CA CYS A 69 26.83 -10.87 -5.66
C CYS A 69 27.05 -12.37 -5.90
N TRP A 70 27.16 -12.76 -7.17
CA TRP A 70 27.31 -14.16 -7.60
C TRP A 70 28.76 -14.48 -8.00
N GLU A 71 29.34 -15.54 -7.44
CA GLU A 71 30.72 -15.97 -7.70
C GLU A 71 30.82 -16.89 -8.92
N PHE A 72 30.24 -16.46 -10.03
CA PHE A 72 30.08 -17.25 -11.25
C PHE A 72 31.01 -16.76 -12.36
N ASP A 73 31.45 -17.67 -13.25
CA ASP A 73 31.95 -17.26 -14.57
C ASP A 73 30.82 -16.70 -15.45
N ASP A 74 31.18 -16.03 -16.55
CA ASP A 74 30.20 -15.33 -17.39
C ASP A 74 29.25 -16.29 -18.13
N SER A 75 29.64 -17.56 -18.32
CA SER A 75 28.77 -18.60 -18.87
C SER A 75 27.73 -19.08 -17.84
N PHE A 76 28.11 -19.19 -16.56
CA PHE A 76 27.16 -19.47 -15.48
C PHE A 76 26.26 -18.28 -15.20
N MET A 77 26.77 -17.03 -15.23
CA MET A 77 25.93 -15.83 -15.14
C MET A 77 24.83 -15.83 -16.21
N SER A 78 25.17 -16.14 -17.45
CA SER A 78 24.19 -16.24 -18.55
C SER A 78 23.22 -17.42 -18.37
N ARG A 79 23.71 -18.64 -18.11
CA ARG A 79 22.84 -19.84 -18.00
C ARG A 79 21.90 -19.85 -16.79
N THR A 80 22.16 -19.03 -15.77
CA THR A 80 21.40 -19.02 -14.49
C THR A 80 20.49 -17.80 -14.32
N GLU A 81 20.32 -16.96 -15.34
CA GLU A 81 19.61 -15.68 -15.23
C GLU A 81 18.19 -15.83 -14.67
N TRP A 82 17.44 -16.84 -15.10
CA TRP A 82 16.10 -17.13 -14.61
C TRP A 82 16.09 -17.54 -13.12
N GLN A 83 16.96 -18.48 -12.71
CA GLN A 83 17.06 -18.91 -11.31
C GLN A 83 17.55 -17.79 -10.38
N ARG A 84 18.54 -16.99 -10.79
CA ARG A 84 18.98 -15.81 -10.05
C ARG A 84 17.86 -14.76 -9.93
N GLY A 85 17.01 -14.65 -10.96
CA GLY A 85 15.78 -13.86 -10.93
C GLY A 85 14.77 -14.34 -9.90
N ILE A 86 14.54 -15.66 -9.80
CA ILE A 86 13.69 -16.27 -8.77
C ILE A 86 14.24 -15.99 -7.37
N VAL A 87 15.54 -16.23 -7.12
CA VAL A 87 16.16 -15.94 -5.81
C VAL A 87 15.99 -14.47 -5.43
N LYS A 88 16.28 -13.55 -6.37
CA LYS A 88 16.10 -12.11 -6.14
C LYS A 88 14.63 -11.79 -5.79
N LYS A 89 13.68 -12.25 -6.59
CA LYS A 89 12.25 -11.98 -6.37
C LYS A 89 11.74 -12.61 -5.08
N ALA A 90 12.20 -13.81 -4.72
CA ALA A 90 11.84 -14.47 -3.47
C ALA A 90 12.19 -13.60 -2.24
N VAL A 91 13.36 -12.97 -2.25
CA VAL A 91 13.85 -12.08 -1.18
C VAL A 91 13.16 -10.72 -1.21
N GLU A 92 12.91 -10.16 -2.40
CA GLU A 92 12.13 -8.92 -2.57
C GLU A 92 10.70 -9.09 -2.05
N ASP A 93 10.02 -10.19 -2.40
CA ASP A 93 8.64 -10.52 -2.00
C ASP A 93 8.47 -10.91 -0.52
N THR A 94 9.57 -11.14 0.21
CA THR A 94 9.53 -11.61 1.61
C THR A 94 10.22 -10.63 2.55
N TRP A 95 11.52 -10.78 2.79
CA TRP A 95 12.25 -10.03 3.80
C TRP A 95 12.25 -8.52 3.54
N VAL A 96 12.38 -8.10 2.27
CA VAL A 96 12.38 -6.68 1.88
C VAL A 96 10.96 -6.10 1.87
N ALA A 97 9.96 -6.84 1.37
CA ALA A 97 8.56 -6.40 1.44
C ALA A 97 8.06 -6.16 2.88
N ASN A 98 8.59 -6.91 3.85
CA ASN A 98 8.10 -6.90 5.23
C ASN A 98 8.96 -6.09 6.22
N SER A 99 10.06 -5.46 5.80
CA SER A 99 10.97 -4.74 6.70
C SER A 99 11.71 -3.61 5.99
N ASN A 100 12.50 -2.82 6.73
CA ASN A 100 13.39 -1.82 6.15
C ASN A 100 14.76 -2.42 5.70
N VAL A 101 14.88 -3.75 5.63
CA VAL A 101 16.07 -4.39 5.04
C VAL A 101 16.07 -4.27 3.52
N SER A 102 17.26 -4.15 2.93
CA SER A 102 17.41 -4.01 1.47
C SER A 102 18.71 -4.66 0.99
N PHE A 103 18.66 -5.21 -0.23
CA PHE A 103 19.77 -5.94 -0.85
C PHE A 103 20.16 -5.32 -2.20
N THR A 104 21.45 -5.08 -2.43
CA THR A 104 21.97 -4.42 -3.65
C THR A 104 23.09 -5.23 -4.32
N GLY A 105 23.45 -4.88 -5.56
CA GLY A 105 24.42 -5.64 -6.36
C GLY A 105 23.73 -6.60 -7.33
N TRP A 106 23.44 -7.83 -6.88
CA TRP A 106 22.78 -8.92 -7.64
C TRP A 106 23.47 -9.37 -8.95
N GLY A 107 24.57 -8.74 -9.35
CA GLY A 107 25.44 -9.13 -10.46
C GLY A 107 26.58 -10.06 -10.05
N LYS A 108 27.55 -10.28 -10.95
CA LYS A 108 28.77 -11.03 -10.70
C LYS A 108 29.62 -10.35 -9.62
N CYS A 109 30.23 -11.11 -8.72
CA CYS A 109 31.20 -10.57 -7.77
C CYS A 109 32.45 -10.07 -8.51
N SER A 110 32.74 -8.77 -8.38
CA SER A 110 34.04 -8.18 -8.71
C SER A 110 35.02 -8.34 -7.54
N GLU A 111 36.32 -8.32 -7.82
CA GLU A 111 37.39 -8.44 -6.81
C GLU A 111 37.52 -7.16 -5.95
N TYR A 112 36.55 -6.92 -5.08
CA TYR A 112 36.65 -5.92 -4.02
C TYR A 112 37.21 -6.58 -2.76
N PRO A 113 38.41 -6.16 -2.26
CA PRO A 113 38.99 -6.74 -1.06
C PRO A 113 38.18 -6.41 0.22
N ASN A 114 37.23 -5.48 0.14
CA ASN A 114 36.34 -5.04 1.22
C ASN A 114 34.87 -5.01 0.75
N PHE A 115 34.34 -6.10 0.17
CA PHE A 115 32.93 -6.15 -0.23
C PHE A 115 32.02 -6.17 1.00
N TYR A 116 31.18 -5.15 1.17
CA TYR A 116 30.17 -5.12 2.23
C TYR A 116 28.93 -5.92 1.81
N GLY A 117 28.88 -7.20 2.17
CA GLY A 117 27.80 -8.08 1.72
C GLY A 117 28.10 -9.58 1.72
N ILE A 118 27.11 -10.35 1.29
CA ILE A 118 27.14 -11.81 1.15
C ILE A 118 27.54 -12.19 -0.27
N ARG A 119 28.54 -13.06 -0.41
CA ARG A 119 28.95 -13.62 -1.72
C ARG A 119 28.27 -14.98 -1.89
N ILE A 120 27.59 -15.15 -3.03
CA ILE A 120 26.70 -16.28 -3.29
C ILE A 120 27.32 -17.21 -4.33
N ALA A 121 27.45 -18.48 -3.98
CA ALA A 121 27.95 -19.56 -4.84
C ALA A 121 26.87 -20.65 -5.04
N LEU A 122 27.18 -21.65 -5.88
CA LEU A 122 26.35 -22.85 -6.02
C LEU A 122 26.96 -24.07 -5.32
N THR A 123 26.09 -24.96 -4.86
CA THR A 123 26.40 -26.30 -4.36
C THR A 123 25.54 -27.33 -5.08
N ASN A 124 26.08 -28.54 -5.27
CA ASN A 124 25.34 -29.70 -5.78
C ASN A 124 24.74 -30.55 -4.65
N GLY A 125 24.88 -30.12 -3.40
CA GLY A 125 24.32 -30.77 -2.21
C GLY A 125 23.21 -29.94 -1.57
N VAL A 126 22.97 -30.15 -0.28
CA VAL A 126 22.08 -29.31 0.51
C VAL A 126 22.59 -27.84 0.48
N PRO A 127 21.71 -26.85 0.30
CA PRO A 127 22.02 -25.43 0.52
C PRO A 127 22.59 -25.16 1.91
N GLY A 128 23.22 -23.99 2.09
CA GLY A 128 23.67 -23.55 3.40
C GLY A 128 24.95 -22.72 3.40
N TYR A 129 25.18 -22.06 4.52
CA TYR A 129 26.34 -21.20 4.70
C TYR A 129 27.66 -21.97 4.86
N TYR A 130 28.77 -21.31 4.54
CA TYR A 130 30.10 -21.83 4.85
C TYR A 130 30.40 -21.64 6.35
N TYR A 131 31.02 -22.65 6.97
CA TYR A 131 31.25 -22.75 8.43
C TYR A 131 30.02 -22.58 9.36
N ASN A 132 28.79 -22.63 8.82
CA ASN A 132 27.55 -22.30 9.53
C ASN A 132 27.52 -20.86 10.09
N ASN A 133 28.30 -19.93 9.50
CA ASN A 133 28.22 -18.51 9.83
C ASN A 133 26.84 -17.96 9.47
N ILE A 134 26.25 -17.12 10.31
CA ILE A 134 24.96 -16.47 10.02
C ILE A 134 25.07 -14.95 10.14
N GLY A 135 24.29 -14.24 9.32
CA GLY A 135 24.27 -12.79 9.32
C GLY A 135 25.59 -12.13 8.91
N TYR A 136 25.95 -11.04 9.59
CA TYR A 136 27.12 -10.20 9.36
C TYR A 136 28.46 -10.96 9.46
N GLU A 137 28.50 -12.12 10.09
CA GLU A 137 29.69 -13.00 10.10
C GLU A 137 30.09 -13.47 8.69
N ASN A 138 29.18 -13.41 7.72
CA ASN A 138 29.40 -13.72 6.31
C ASN A 138 29.94 -12.55 5.48
N ASN A 139 30.10 -11.36 6.07
CA ASN A 139 30.52 -10.17 5.35
C ASN A 139 31.87 -10.39 4.63
N ASN A 140 31.88 -10.19 3.31
CA ASN A 140 33.04 -10.36 2.41
C ASN A 140 33.56 -11.81 2.24
N TRP A 141 33.00 -12.81 2.93
CA TRP A 141 33.48 -14.20 2.87
C TRP A 141 33.19 -14.83 1.50
N ALA A 142 34.20 -15.46 0.89
CA ALA A 142 34.01 -16.20 -0.35
C ALA A 142 33.21 -17.49 -0.11
N ASN A 143 32.30 -17.80 -1.04
CA ASN A 143 31.33 -18.89 -1.00
C ASN A 143 30.46 -18.87 0.27
N ALA A 144 30.19 -17.69 0.83
CA ALA A 144 29.49 -17.53 2.11
C ALA A 144 28.12 -18.21 2.10
N MET A 145 27.22 -17.80 1.20
CA MET A 145 25.94 -18.47 0.96
C MET A 145 26.09 -19.42 -0.22
N ARG A 146 25.59 -20.65 -0.10
CA ARG A 146 25.60 -21.64 -1.19
C ARG A 146 24.19 -22.12 -1.47
N LEU A 147 23.68 -21.77 -2.66
CA LEU A 147 22.36 -22.17 -3.13
C LEU A 147 22.47 -23.39 -4.06
N ASN A 148 21.38 -24.10 -4.29
CA ASN A 148 21.33 -25.19 -5.28
C ASN A 148 20.16 -24.94 -6.24
N PHE A 149 20.43 -25.01 -7.54
CA PHE A 149 19.46 -24.80 -8.63
C PHE A 149 18.96 -26.10 -9.27
N ASP A 150 19.40 -27.26 -8.77
CA ASP A 150 18.81 -28.58 -9.03
C ASP A 150 18.23 -29.15 -7.71
N PRO A 151 17.10 -28.62 -7.22
CA PRO A 151 16.54 -29.00 -5.91
C PRO A 151 16.06 -30.45 -5.82
N GLY A 152 15.82 -31.12 -6.95
CA GLY A 152 15.48 -32.55 -6.97
C GLY A 152 16.59 -33.45 -6.40
N SER A 153 17.83 -32.96 -6.37
CA SER A 153 18.98 -33.67 -5.78
C SER A 153 18.90 -33.86 -4.25
N PHE A 154 18.06 -33.10 -3.53
CA PHE A 154 17.90 -33.21 -2.07
C PHE A 154 16.45 -33.11 -1.55
N MET A 155 15.51 -32.52 -2.30
CA MET A 155 14.07 -32.57 -2.00
C MET A 155 13.33 -33.26 -3.16
N GLN A 156 12.81 -34.47 -2.92
CA GLN A 156 12.33 -35.35 -3.99
C GLN A 156 11.02 -34.89 -4.66
N ASP A 157 10.24 -34.01 -4.05
CA ASP A 157 9.05 -33.41 -4.69
C ASP A 157 9.42 -32.30 -5.70
N CYS A 158 10.61 -31.70 -5.57
CA CYS A 158 11.05 -30.56 -6.37
C CYS A 158 11.34 -30.88 -7.85
N TYR A 159 11.42 -32.16 -8.23
CA TYR A 159 11.49 -32.57 -9.65
C TYR A 159 10.27 -32.11 -10.48
N ARG A 160 9.15 -31.76 -9.83
CA ARG A 160 7.93 -31.28 -10.49
C ARG A 160 7.77 -29.76 -10.47
N ASP A 161 8.45 -29.08 -9.55
CA ASP A 161 8.35 -27.63 -9.33
C ASP A 161 9.68 -27.08 -8.79
N PRO A 162 10.69 -26.88 -9.66
CA PRO A 162 11.98 -26.34 -9.25
C PRO A 162 11.89 -24.85 -8.89
N GLU A 163 10.90 -24.10 -9.42
CA GLU A 163 10.72 -22.68 -9.11
C GLU A 163 10.29 -22.48 -7.65
N ARG A 164 9.27 -23.23 -7.18
CA ARG A 164 8.87 -23.25 -5.76
C ARG A 164 10.07 -23.57 -4.87
N CYS A 165 10.84 -24.61 -5.19
CA CYS A 165 11.93 -25.03 -4.31
C CYS A 165 13.12 -24.04 -4.29
N ILE A 166 13.45 -23.42 -5.43
CA ILE A 166 14.44 -22.32 -5.45
C ILE A 166 13.92 -21.12 -4.63
N ARG A 167 12.61 -20.81 -4.69
CA ARG A 167 11.98 -19.78 -3.86
C ARG A 167 12.05 -20.11 -2.36
N ILE A 168 11.68 -21.33 -1.95
CA ILE A 168 11.72 -21.78 -0.56
C ILE A 168 13.14 -21.66 0.00
N THR A 169 14.12 -22.28 -0.67
CA THR A 169 15.52 -22.23 -0.27
C THR A 169 16.05 -20.80 -0.21
N ALA A 170 15.71 -19.94 -1.19
CA ALA A 170 16.14 -18.54 -1.16
C ALA A 170 15.61 -17.79 0.07
N VAL A 171 14.36 -17.99 0.46
CA VAL A 171 13.79 -17.32 1.66
C VAL A 171 14.49 -17.80 2.93
N HIS A 172 14.66 -19.11 3.11
CA HIS A 172 15.35 -19.70 4.26
C HIS A 172 16.82 -19.25 4.39
N GLU A 173 17.60 -19.36 3.31
CA GLU A 173 19.02 -18.98 3.31
C GLU A 173 19.23 -17.47 3.46
N PHE A 174 18.30 -16.63 3.00
CA PHE A 174 18.36 -15.20 3.32
C PHE A 174 17.95 -14.89 4.76
N GLY A 175 17.13 -15.73 5.41
CA GLY A 175 16.86 -15.64 6.85
C GLY A 175 18.13 -15.87 7.68
N HIS A 176 18.88 -16.94 7.39
CA HIS A 176 20.24 -17.11 7.91
C HIS A 176 21.18 -15.95 7.53
N GLY A 177 21.05 -15.41 6.31
CA GLY A 177 21.78 -14.22 5.85
C GLY A 177 21.48 -12.94 6.63
N LEU A 178 20.35 -12.89 7.34
CA LEU A 178 19.94 -11.81 8.24
C LEU A 178 20.29 -12.07 9.72
N GLY A 179 20.94 -13.19 10.03
CA GLY A 179 21.34 -13.55 11.39
C GLY A 179 20.29 -14.35 12.18
N PHE A 180 19.27 -14.90 11.51
CA PHE A 180 18.26 -15.75 12.15
C PHE A 180 18.73 -17.20 12.23
N SER A 181 18.48 -17.82 13.38
CA SER A 181 18.81 -19.20 13.69
C SER A 181 17.63 -20.11 13.36
N HIS A 182 17.88 -21.42 13.30
CA HIS A 182 16.82 -22.43 13.22
C HIS A 182 15.94 -22.46 14.46
N GLU A 183 14.61 -22.51 14.30
CA GLU A 183 13.69 -22.67 15.43
C GLU A 183 13.95 -23.99 16.18
N GLN A 184 14.27 -25.09 15.48
CA GLN A 184 14.58 -26.38 16.14
C GLN A 184 15.89 -26.41 16.95
N ASN A 185 16.68 -25.33 16.95
CA ASN A 185 17.82 -25.18 17.85
C ASN A 185 17.43 -24.56 19.21
N ARG A 186 16.22 -24.00 19.34
CA ARG A 186 15.79 -23.28 20.53
C ARG A 186 15.76 -24.16 21.80
N PRO A 187 16.21 -23.64 22.96
CA PRO A 187 16.12 -24.35 24.23
C PRO A 187 14.70 -24.68 24.70
N ASP A 188 13.68 -23.94 24.21
CA ASP A 188 12.27 -24.10 24.56
C ASP A 188 11.45 -24.82 23.47
N LYS A 189 12.10 -25.51 22.52
CA LYS A 189 11.39 -26.24 21.45
C LYS A 189 10.46 -27.33 22.03
N PRO A 190 9.24 -27.50 21.50
CA PRO A 190 8.27 -28.44 22.04
C PRO A 190 8.62 -29.89 21.67
N GLU A 191 8.12 -30.87 22.45
CA GLU A 191 8.47 -32.30 22.28
C GLU A 191 8.08 -32.89 20.91
N ASN A 192 7.09 -32.30 20.23
CA ASN A 192 6.70 -32.70 18.87
C ASN A 192 7.64 -32.16 17.77
N CYS A 193 8.54 -31.21 18.09
CA CYS A 193 9.62 -30.79 17.21
C CYS A 193 10.82 -31.73 17.40
N ALA A 194 10.73 -32.91 16.78
CA ALA A 194 11.68 -34.01 16.97
C ALA A 194 13.04 -33.79 16.26
N ASP A 195 13.12 -32.88 15.29
CA ASP A 195 14.32 -32.63 14.51
C ASP A 195 15.50 -32.15 15.35
N ALA A 196 16.70 -32.59 14.96
CA ALA A 196 17.93 -32.27 15.67
C ALA A 196 18.35 -30.80 15.41
N PRO A 197 18.92 -30.09 16.41
CA PRO A 197 19.56 -28.81 16.20
C PRO A 197 20.64 -28.87 15.11
N GLN A 198 20.67 -27.88 14.22
CA GLN A 198 21.59 -27.80 13.09
C GLN A 198 22.08 -26.37 12.85
N GLY A 199 23.32 -26.21 12.38
CA GLY A 199 23.86 -24.92 11.98
C GLY A 199 24.52 -24.19 13.14
N LYS A 200 24.03 -22.99 13.46
CA LYS A 200 24.53 -22.13 14.54
C LYS A 200 23.36 -21.53 15.30
N ASP A 201 23.50 -21.55 16.62
CA ASP A 201 22.46 -21.13 17.57
C ASP A 201 22.36 -19.60 17.66
N GLY A 202 21.16 -19.11 17.94
CA GLY A 202 20.91 -17.74 18.36
C GLY A 202 21.31 -17.48 19.81
N ASP A 203 21.43 -16.21 20.17
CA ASP A 203 21.64 -15.74 21.55
C ASP A 203 20.38 -15.10 22.16
N ILE A 204 19.35 -14.80 21.34
CA ILE A 204 18.09 -14.23 21.78
C ILE A 204 16.87 -14.99 21.21
N SER A 205 16.10 -15.59 22.11
CA SER A 205 14.71 -15.98 21.84
C SER A 205 13.83 -14.73 21.89
N PHE A 206 13.29 -14.34 20.75
CA PHE A 206 12.07 -13.57 20.67
C PHE A 206 10.93 -14.56 21.03
N GLY A 207 10.15 -14.26 22.08
CA GLY A 207 8.93 -14.99 22.47
C GLY A 207 9.05 -16.51 22.59
N ASP A 208 7.94 -17.21 22.34
CA ASP A 208 7.84 -18.68 22.30
C ASP A 208 8.42 -19.27 20.99
N PHE A 209 8.34 -20.59 20.79
CA PHE A 209 8.68 -21.31 19.54
C PHE A 209 7.63 -21.12 18.42
N ASP A 210 8.08 -20.99 17.17
CA ASP A 210 7.23 -20.94 15.97
C ASP A 210 7.33 -22.20 15.07
N MET A 211 6.17 -22.84 14.85
CA MET A 211 6.00 -24.03 14.02
C MET A 211 5.78 -23.70 12.53
N GLU A 212 5.42 -22.45 12.21
CA GLU A 212 5.12 -21.98 10.85
C GLU A 212 6.28 -21.19 10.22
N SER A 213 7.27 -20.79 11.02
CA SER A 213 8.45 -20.04 10.57
C SER A 213 9.18 -20.71 9.39
N VAL A 214 9.66 -19.89 8.47
CA VAL A 214 10.58 -20.34 7.40
C VAL A 214 11.91 -20.85 7.94
N MET A 215 12.26 -20.55 9.19
CA MET A 215 13.45 -21.03 9.89
C MET A 215 13.21 -22.32 10.68
N SER A 216 12.03 -22.93 10.59
CA SER A 216 11.69 -24.18 11.28
C SER A 216 11.72 -25.37 10.31
N TYR A 217 12.37 -26.47 10.68
CA TYR A 217 12.20 -27.76 10.00
C TYR A 217 11.00 -28.55 10.55
N CYS A 218 10.52 -28.18 11.74
CA CYS A 218 9.40 -28.80 12.42
C CYS A 218 8.03 -28.32 11.89
N ASN A 219 7.90 -27.97 10.60
CA ASN A 219 6.63 -27.55 10.01
C ASN A 219 5.61 -28.72 9.94
N ALA A 220 4.37 -28.41 9.55
CA ALA A 220 3.35 -29.43 9.30
C ALA A 220 3.77 -30.40 8.16
N PRO A 221 3.43 -31.71 8.23
CA PRO A 221 3.91 -32.70 7.26
C PRO A 221 3.61 -32.33 5.80
N GLY A 222 4.67 -32.17 4.99
CA GLY A 222 4.60 -31.78 3.58
C GLY A 222 4.79 -30.28 3.30
N VAL A 223 4.84 -29.44 4.34
CA VAL A 223 5.35 -28.06 4.28
C VAL A 223 6.85 -28.09 4.56
N TRP A 224 7.64 -27.38 3.75
CA TRP A 224 9.10 -27.29 3.92
C TRP A 224 9.50 -25.83 4.10
N MET A 225 10.14 -25.49 5.22
CA MET A 225 10.61 -24.12 5.54
C MET A 225 9.52 -23.06 5.30
N GLY A 226 8.34 -23.29 5.89
CA GLY A 226 7.15 -22.42 5.77
C GLY A 226 6.64 -22.25 4.33
N ASP A 227 7.01 -23.12 3.39
CA ASP A 227 6.85 -22.93 1.94
C ASP A 227 7.42 -21.59 1.40
N GLY A 228 8.41 -21.04 2.10
CA GLY A 228 8.98 -19.72 1.79
C GLY A 228 7.97 -18.58 1.96
N ILE A 229 6.95 -18.76 2.79
CA ILE A 229 5.99 -17.74 3.20
C ILE A 229 6.37 -17.35 4.63
N LEU A 230 6.77 -16.08 4.84
CA LEU A 230 7.12 -15.60 6.17
C LEU A 230 5.92 -15.72 7.11
N SER A 231 6.12 -16.34 8.27
CA SER A 231 5.09 -16.35 9.32
C SER A 231 4.87 -14.94 9.87
N ALA A 232 3.76 -14.73 10.57
CA ALA A 232 3.52 -13.48 11.31
C ALA A 232 4.60 -13.20 12.38
N THR A 233 5.41 -14.21 12.71
CA THR A 233 6.55 -14.16 13.61
C THR A 233 7.83 -13.78 12.89
N ASP A 234 8.16 -14.41 11.76
CA ASP A 234 9.31 -14.07 10.92
C ASP A 234 9.28 -12.57 10.59
N ILE A 235 8.09 -12.06 10.23
CA ILE A 235 7.81 -10.64 9.97
C ILE A 235 8.10 -9.78 11.20
N LYS A 236 7.61 -10.14 12.40
CA LYS A 236 7.89 -9.38 13.64
C LYS A 236 9.40 -9.37 13.97
N MET A 237 10.08 -10.49 13.77
CA MET A 237 11.51 -10.65 14.08
C MET A 237 12.37 -9.79 13.14
N VAL A 238 12.16 -9.86 11.82
CA VAL A 238 12.89 -9.00 10.88
C VAL A 238 12.58 -7.52 11.11
N GLN A 239 11.33 -7.17 11.44
CA GLN A 239 10.95 -5.79 11.81
C GLN A 239 11.56 -5.31 13.13
N HIS A 240 11.92 -6.21 14.05
CA HIS A 240 12.58 -5.85 15.30
C HIS A 240 14.06 -5.48 15.08
N PHE A 241 14.78 -6.28 14.28
CA PHE A 241 16.22 -6.09 14.07
C PHE A 241 16.57 -5.13 12.92
N TYR A 242 15.79 -5.12 11.84
CA TYR A 242 16.04 -4.29 10.65
C TYR A 242 15.08 -3.10 10.52
N GLY A 243 14.11 -2.98 11.43
CA GLY A 243 13.08 -1.94 11.41
C GLY A 243 11.91 -2.28 10.47
N LYS A 244 10.80 -1.58 10.66
CA LYS A 244 9.65 -1.62 9.75
C LYS A 244 9.91 -0.72 8.54
N LYS A 245 9.47 -1.15 7.36
CA LYS A 245 9.35 -0.27 6.19
C LYS A 245 8.37 0.86 6.56
N PRO A 246 8.73 2.14 6.38
CA PRO A 246 7.86 3.27 6.76
C PRO A 246 6.72 3.38 5.74
N ARG A 247 5.47 3.36 6.19
CA ARG A 247 4.32 3.43 5.29
C ARG A 247 4.14 4.87 4.84
N LEU A 248 4.21 5.12 3.53
CA LEU A 248 4.20 6.46 2.95
C LEU A 248 2.85 6.77 2.29
N MET A 249 2.14 7.76 2.84
CA MET A 249 0.89 8.26 2.25
C MET A 249 1.18 9.46 1.35
N TYR A 250 0.83 9.32 0.07
CA TYR A 250 0.91 10.38 -0.93
C TYR A 250 -0.45 11.10 -0.96
N VAL A 251 -0.47 12.38 -0.62
CA VAL A 251 -1.70 13.19 -0.48
C VAL A 251 -1.65 14.40 -1.40
N VAL A 252 -2.66 14.56 -2.26
CA VAL A 252 -2.82 15.77 -3.09
C VAL A 252 -3.15 16.96 -2.18
N LYS A 253 -2.19 17.88 -2.01
CA LYS A 253 -2.30 19.10 -1.17
C LYS A 253 -2.98 20.24 -1.91
N ALA A 254 -2.64 20.39 -3.19
CA ALA A 254 -3.22 21.36 -4.11
C ALA A 254 -3.53 20.64 -5.43
N SER A 255 -4.82 20.55 -5.78
CA SER A 255 -5.28 19.82 -6.96
C SER A 255 -5.19 20.65 -8.23
N GLN A 256 -5.26 21.99 -8.15
CA GLN A 256 -5.15 22.92 -9.28
C GLN A 256 -3.74 23.51 -9.44
N THR A 257 -3.40 23.92 -10.67
CA THR A 257 -2.16 24.63 -11.02
C THR A 257 -1.90 25.86 -10.13
N PRO A 258 -0.73 25.98 -9.46
CA PRO A 258 0.39 25.04 -9.37
C PRO A 258 0.12 23.92 -8.34
N GLN A 259 0.26 22.67 -8.79
CA GLN A 259 -0.18 21.50 -8.03
C GLN A 259 0.92 20.92 -7.13
N TRP A 260 0.52 20.27 -6.04
CA TRP A 260 1.44 19.71 -5.04
C TRP A 260 0.93 18.39 -4.47
N ILE A 261 1.82 17.40 -4.39
CA ILE A 261 1.61 16.14 -3.66
C ILE A 261 2.57 16.12 -2.46
N ALA A 262 2.04 15.98 -1.26
CA ALA A 262 2.84 15.72 -0.06
C ALA A 262 3.03 14.21 0.13
N VAL A 263 4.16 13.83 0.70
CA VAL A 263 4.43 12.46 1.13
C VAL A 263 4.67 12.46 2.63
N PHE A 264 3.91 11.65 3.35
CA PHE A 264 3.91 11.56 4.81
C PHE A 264 4.25 10.16 5.29
N GLU A 265 5.08 10.05 6.32
CA GLU A 265 5.29 8.80 7.06
C GLU A 265 4.14 8.59 8.05
N MET A 266 3.45 7.45 7.95
CA MET A 266 2.23 7.19 8.71
C MET A 266 2.47 6.81 10.17
N GLU A 267 3.67 6.29 10.49
CA GLU A 267 4.08 5.89 11.85
C GLU A 267 4.23 7.08 12.80
N ASN A 268 4.49 8.28 12.27
CA ASN A 268 4.74 9.49 13.06
C ASN A 268 3.99 10.75 12.54
N ALA A 269 3.20 10.62 11.47
CA ALA A 269 2.47 11.68 10.77
C ALA A 269 3.34 12.85 10.25
N THR A 270 4.64 12.62 10.00
CA THR A 270 5.55 13.67 9.51
C THR A 270 5.59 13.76 7.99
N SER A 271 5.67 14.98 7.45
CA SER A 271 5.87 15.22 6.01
C SER A 271 7.32 14.98 5.63
N VAL A 272 7.61 13.83 4.98
CA VAL A 272 8.95 13.45 4.53
C VAL A 272 9.33 14.04 3.16
N ALA A 273 8.35 14.34 2.29
CA ALA A 273 8.60 15.03 1.02
C ALA A 273 7.44 15.94 0.58
N GLN A 274 7.75 16.88 -0.31
CA GLN A 274 6.78 17.72 -1.04
C GLN A 274 7.18 17.72 -2.51
N ILE A 275 6.29 17.23 -3.37
CA ILE A 275 6.51 17.03 -4.80
C ILE A 275 5.74 18.12 -5.57
N PRO A 276 6.42 19.03 -6.31
CA PRO A 276 5.77 19.89 -7.29
C PRO A 276 5.16 19.00 -8.37
N ALA A 277 3.82 18.93 -8.39
CA ALA A 277 3.08 17.94 -9.16
C ALA A 277 2.52 18.47 -10.49
N ASP A 278 2.85 19.71 -10.86
CA ASP A 278 2.49 20.33 -12.14
C ASP A 278 3.75 20.54 -13.02
N PRO A 279 4.22 19.50 -13.72
CA PRO A 279 5.39 19.60 -14.60
C PRO A 279 5.12 20.39 -15.90
N MET A 280 3.93 21.01 -16.03
CA MET A 280 3.49 21.75 -17.21
C MET A 280 3.00 23.18 -16.89
N VAL A 281 3.24 23.66 -15.66
CA VAL A 281 2.77 24.93 -15.10
C VAL A 281 2.96 26.16 -16.01
N ASP A 282 4.03 26.19 -16.81
CA ASP A 282 4.38 27.32 -17.68
C ASP A 282 3.59 27.37 -19.01
N ASP A 283 2.80 26.34 -19.37
CA ASP A 283 2.09 26.30 -20.66
C ASP A 283 0.76 27.09 -20.68
N GLY A 284 0.36 27.66 -19.54
CA GLY A 284 -0.84 28.47 -19.40
C GLY A 284 -2.16 27.68 -19.35
N VAL A 285 -2.11 26.35 -19.27
CA VAL A 285 -3.31 25.50 -19.16
C VAL A 285 -3.53 25.07 -17.71
N THR A 286 -4.59 25.59 -17.09
CA THR A 286 -5.04 25.11 -15.77
C THR A 286 -5.44 23.63 -15.86
N ARG A 287 -4.76 22.81 -15.05
CA ARG A 287 -5.04 21.38 -14.89
C ARG A 287 -5.50 21.06 -13.48
N VAL A 288 -6.19 19.93 -13.33
CA VAL A 288 -6.47 19.29 -12.03
C VAL A 288 -5.81 17.91 -11.91
N ILE A 289 -5.37 17.55 -10.69
CA ILE A 289 -5.09 16.16 -10.33
C ILE A 289 -6.43 15.46 -10.06
N THR A 290 -6.87 14.55 -10.93
CA THR A 290 -8.17 13.83 -10.78
C THR A 290 -8.05 12.49 -10.06
N HIS A 291 -6.91 11.80 -10.23
CA HIS A 291 -6.64 10.46 -9.70
C HIS A 291 -5.20 10.35 -9.19
N ILE A 292 -4.99 9.55 -8.13
CA ILE A 292 -3.68 9.07 -7.68
C ILE A 292 -3.78 7.61 -7.21
N VAL A 293 -2.79 6.77 -7.52
CA VAL A 293 -2.73 5.35 -7.09
C VAL A 293 -1.29 4.84 -7.04
N SER A 294 -0.97 3.95 -6.09
CA SER A 294 0.29 3.21 -6.02
C SER A 294 0.28 1.94 -6.88
N SER A 295 1.46 1.45 -7.27
CA SER A 295 1.63 0.07 -7.72
C SER A 295 1.62 -0.90 -6.53
N PRO A 296 1.01 -2.11 -6.66
CA PRO A 296 1.05 -3.14 -5.61
C PRO A 296 2.45 -3.62 -5.17
N ASP A 297 3.51 -3.28 -5.93
CA ASP A 297 4.91 -3.56 -5.59
C ASP A 297 5.66 -2.37 -4.95
N ASP A 298 4.92 -1.32 -4.56
CA ASP A 298 5.36 -0.09 -3.91
C ASP A 298 6.37 0.80 -4.68
N LYS A 299 6.76 0.45 -5.90
CA LYS A 299 7.83 1.18 -6.63
C LYS A 299 7.36 2.48 -7.28
N PHE A 300 6.08 2.57 -7.63
CA PHE A 300 5.54 3.70 -8.38
C PHE A 300 4.25 4.26 -7.79
N VAL A 301 4.08 5.57 -7.89
CA VAL A 301 2.79 6.26 -7.72
C VAL A 301 2.42 6.93 -9.03
N PHE A 302 1.29 6.56 -9.59
CA PHE A 302 0.72 7.14 -10.80
C PHE A 302 -0.29 8.22 -10.42
N TYR A 303 -0.25 9.38 -11.07
CA TYR A 303 -1.29 10.39 -10.95
C TYR A 303 -1.69 10.98 -12.31
N VAL A 304 -2.93 11.46 -12.38
CA VAL A 304 -3.52 12.01 -13.61
C VAL A 304 -3.62 13.52 -13.51
N ASN A 305 -3.03 14.24 -14.45
CA ASN A 305 -3.30 15.65 -14.69
C ASN A 305 -4.29 15.82 -15.84
N GLN A 306 -5.38 16.54 -15.63
CA GLN A 306 -6.42 16.74 -16.64
C GLN A 306 -6.72 18.23 -16.85
N PRO A 307 -6.74 18.73 -18.10
CA PRO A 307 -7.18 20.09 -18.40
C PRO A 307 -8.64 20.33 -17.98
N TRP A 308 -8.96 21.56 -17.57
CA TRP A 308 -10.34 21.89 -17.18
C TRP A 308 -11.27 21.96 -18.42
N ASN A 309 -12.40 21.25 -18.37
CA ASN A 309 -13.46 21.22 -19.40
C ASN A 309 -13.03 20.86 -20.84
N ARG A 310 -11.94 20.10 -21.03
CA ARG A 310 -11.48 19.59 -22.33
C ARG A 310 -10.56 18.38 -22.15
N PRO A 311 -10.40 17.49 -23.16
CA PRO A 311 -9.50 16.36 -23.07
C PRO A 311 -8.04 16.81 -23.27
N GLY A 312 -7.11 15.85 -23.32
CA GLY A 312 -5.66 16.11 -23.29
C GLY A 312 -5.07 15.86 -21.90
N ALA A 313 -5.47 14.75 -21.26
CA ALA A 313 -4.95 14.34 -19.97
C ALA A 313 -3.48 13.89 -20.05
N HIS A 314 -2.80 13.84 -18.91
CA HIS A 314 -1.45 13.33 -18.78
C HIS A 314 -1.38 12.35 -17.60
N VAL A 315 -0.71 11.22 -17.80
CA VAL A 315 -0.35 10.28 -16.73
C VAL A 315 1.11 10.53 -16.35
N HIS A 316 1.34 10.74 -15.06
CA HIS A 316 2.65 10.97 -14.49
C HIS A 316 3.03 9.84 -13.55
N THR A 317 4.29 9.43 -13.58
CA THR A 317 4.84 8.35 -12.76
C THR A 317 5.87 8.93 -11.79
N ILE A 318 5.60 8.80 -10.50
CA ILE A 318 6.51 9.12 -9.41
C ILE A 318 7.25 7.84 -9.02
N ASP A 319 8.58 7.91 -8.95
CA ASP A 319 9.43 6.89 -8.32
C ASP A 319 9.40 7.10 -6.79
N THR A 320 9.00 6.07 -6.05
CA THR A 320 8.74 6.18 -4.61
C THR A 320 10.00 6.20 -3.76
N THR A 321 11.11 5.68 -4.28
CA THR A 321 12.42 5.68 -3.60
C THR A 321 13.06 7.07 -3.62
N THR A 322 12.85 7.84 -4.69
CA THR A 322 13.44 9.16 -4.90
C THR A 322 12.45 10.31 -4.71
N ASN A 323 11.14 10.03 -4.61
CA ASN A 323 10.05 11.00 -4.54
C ASN A 323 10.04 11.99 -5.72
N LYS A 324 10.33 11.50 -6.93
CA LYS A 324 10.45 12.31 -8.16
C LYS A 324 9.55 11.81 -9.27
N ILE A 325 8.96 12.74 -10.00
CA ILE A 325 8.33 12.46 -11.29
C ILE A 325 9.43 12.01 -12.25
N ILE A 326 9.39 10.74 -12.66
CA ILE A 326 10.33 10.16 -13.61
C ILE A 326 9.77 10.09 -15.03
N LYS A 327 8.44 10.10 -15.20
CA LYS A 327 7.76 10.01 -16.51
C LYS A 327 6.49 10.87 -16.55
N SER A 328 6.20 11.38 -17.74
CA SER A 328 5.03 12.20 -18.05
C SER A 328 4.55 11.82 -19.46
N THR A 329 3.34 11.29 -19.57
CA THR A 329 2.80 10.74 -20.83
C THR A 329 1.48 11.41 -21.18
N ALA A 330 1.44 12.11 -22.32
CA ALA A 330 0.24 12.73 -22.83
C ALA A 330 -0.75 11.69 -23.40
N ILE A 331 -2.03 11.94 -23.19
CA ILE A 331 -3.18 11.15 -23.63
C ILE A 331 -4.15 12.14 -24.27
N ASN A 332 -4.62 11.88 -25.49
CA ASN A 332 -5.45 12.83 -26.24
C ASN A 332 -6.86 12.97 -25.63
N GLU A 333 -7.28 11.96 -24.89
CA GLU A 333 -8.58 11.79 -24.26
C GLU A 333 -8.65 12.38 -22.83
N GLU A 334 -9.85 12.40 -22.24
CA GLU A 334 -10.06 12.55 -20.79
C GLU A 334 -9.95 11.17 -20.10
N ILE A 335 -9.48 11.13 -18.85
CA ILE A 335 -9.36 9.90 -18.06
C ILE A 335 -10.48 9.83 -17.02
N VAL A 336 -11.33 8.81 -17.17
CA VAL A 336 -12.53 8.61 -16.35
C VAL A 336 -12.21 7.85 -15.06
N ASP A 337 -11.29 6.88 -15.13
CA ASP A 337 -10.81 6.09 -14.00
C ASP A 337 -9.47 5.40 -14.35
N LEU A 338 -8.70 5.00 -13.33
CA LEU A 338 -7.38 4.38 -13.48
C LEU A 338 -7.13 3.33 -12.37
N LYS A 339 -6.53 2.18 -12.73
CA LYS A 339 -6.13 1.07 -11.84
C LYS A 339 -4.82 0.42 -12.31
N VAL A 340 -4.10 -0.26 -11.40
CA VAL A 340 -2.89 -1.04 -11.72
C VAL A 340 -3.20 -2.54 -11.63
N SER A 341 -2.46 -3.39 -12.36
CA SER A 341 -2.52 -4.85 -12.23
C SER A 341 -1.84 -5.34 -10.94
N PRO A 342 -2.23 -6.52 -10.40
CA PRO A 342 -1.65 -7.06 -9.17
C PRO A 342 -0.15 -7.35 -9.30
N ASP A 343 0.31 -7.73 -10.50
CA ASP A 343 1.74 -7.91 -10.80
C ASP A 343 2.52 -6.60 -11.04
N SER A 344 1.87 -5.44 -10.89
CA SER A 344 2.42 -4.09 -11.11
C SER A 344 2.93 -3.77 -12.52
N LYS A 345 2.66 -4.61 -13.53
CA LYS A 345 3.17 -4.40 -14.91
C LYS A 345 2.24 -3.64 -15.83
N THR A 346 0.92 -3.65 -15.58
CA THR A 346 -0.08 -3.06 -16.48
C THR A 346 -0.89 -1.97 -15.77
N LEU A 347 -1.03 -0.82 -16.42
CA LEU A 347 -1.91 0.27 -16.02
C LEU A 347 -3.18 0.22 -16.88
N TYR A 348 -4.33 0.07 -16.23
CA TYR A 348 -5.66 0.09 -16.84
C TYR A 348 -6.23 1.50 -16.73
N VAL A 349 -6.52 2.14 -17.87
CA VAL A 349 -7.02 3.51 -17.92
C VAL A 349 -8.36 3.53 -18.67
N LEU A 350 -9.45 3.93 -18.00
CA LEU A 350 -10.69 4.29 -18.70
C LEU A 350 -10.54 5.67 -19.31
N TRP A 351 -10.89 5.80 -20.59
CA TRP A 351 -10.83 7.07 -21.31
C TRP A 351 -12.17 7.44 -21.96
N VAL A 352 -12.37 8.74 -22.20
CA VAL A 352 -13.46 9.29 -23.01
C VAL A 352 -12.93 10.38 -23.95
N ASN A 353 -13.38 10.38 -25.21
CA ASN A 353 -13.00 11.39 -26.20
C ASN A 353 -14.11 12.44 -26.45
N ASP A 354 -13.81 13.48 -27.23
CA ASP A 354 -14.75 14.56 -27.60
C ASP A 354 -16.06 14.08 -28.27
N GLN A 355 -16.12 12.83 -28.72
CA GLN A 355 -17.30 12.21 -29.33
C GLN A 355 -18.11 11.38 -28.33
N ASN A 356 -17.80 11.48 -27.03
CA ASN A 356 -18.31 10.64 -25.93
C ASN A 356 -18.09 9.12 -26.14
N GLN A 357 -17.16 8.74 -27.00
CA GLN A 357 -16.73 7.34 -27.13
C GLN A 357 -15.80 7.01 -25.98
N THR A 358 -15.92 5.78 -25.47
CA THR A 358 -15.22 5.30 -24.27
C THR A 358 -14.52 3.98 -24.53
N GLY A 359 -13.47 3.71 -23.76
CA GLY A 359 -12.73 2.46 -23.83
C GLY A 359 -11.79 2.27 -22.64
N VAL A 360 -11.09 1.13 -22.64
CA VAL A 360 -9.96 0.85 -21.74
C VAL A 360 -8.68 0.90 -22.55
N ARG A 361 -7.71 1.73 -22.13
CA ARG A 361 -6.34 1.68 -22.64
C ARG A 361 -5.45 0.91 -21.66
N LEU A 362 -4.64 0.02 -22.21
CA LEU A 362 -3.58 -0.69 -21.52
C LEU A 362 -2.26 0.06 -21.71
N PHE A 363 -1.57 0.40 -20.63
CA PHE A 363 -0.17 0.84 -20.68
C PHE A 363 0.73 -0.13 -19.92
N ASP A 364 1.98 -0.26 -20.36
CA ASP A 364 3.03 -0.85 -19.54
C ASP A 364 3.39 0.14 -18.42
N ALA A 365 3.22 -0.28 -17.17
CA ALA A 365 3.36 0.58 -15.99
C ALA A 365 4.81 1.00 -15.73
N SER A 366 5.80 0.27 -16.24
CA SER A 366 7.21 0.60 -16.09
C SER A 366 7.67 1.69 -17.06
N SER A 367 7.07 1.76 -18.25
CA SER A 367 7.51 2.59 -19.38
C SER A 367 6.52 3.67 -19.80
N ASN A 368 5.26 3.56 -19.38
CA ASN A 368 4.09 4.27 -19.88
C ASN A 368 3.87 4.10 -21.41
N ALA A 369 4.36 3.01 -22.00
CA ALA A 369 4.11 2.68 -23.40
C ALA A 369 2.67 2.14 -23.57
N VAL A 370 1.94 2.59 -24.59
CA VAL A 370 0.61 2.05 -24.92
C VAL A 370 0.75 0.62 -25.41
N LEU A 371 0.18 -0.33 -24.66
CA LEU A 371 0.11 -1.73 -25.06
C LEU A 371 -1.02 -1.97 -26.06
N GLY A 372 -2.18 -1.33 -25.86
CA GLY A 372 -3.32 -1.38 -26.79
C GLY A 372 -4.62 -0.83 -26.20
N ASP A 373 -5.63 -0.66 -27.05
CA ASP A 373 -6.98 -0.18 -26.68
C ASP A 373 -8.05 -1.27 -26.77
N ILE A 374 -9.08 -1.14 -25.94
CA ILE A 374 -10.25 -1.99 -25.86
C ILE A 374 -11.51 -1.09 -25.90
N PRO A 375 -12.18 -0.94 -27.06
CA PRO A 375 -13.40 -0.14 -27.17
C PRO A 375 -14.52 -0.69 -26.27
N LEU A 376 -15.11 0.18 -25.44
CA LEU A 376 -16.20 -0.18 -24.52
C LEU A 376 -17.12 1.01 -24.26
N SER A 377 -18.25 1.04 -24.95
CA SER A 377 -19.26 2.09 -24.83
C SER A 377 -19.79 2.24 -23.41
N ASN A 378 -19.94 3.50 -22.98
CA ASN A 378 -20.49 3.91 -21.69
C ASN A 378 -19.67 3.44 -20.47
N ALA A 379 -18.36 3.20 -20.60
CA ALA A 379 -17.50 2.85 -19.47
C ALA A 379 -17.46 3.97 -18.40
N LYS A 380 -17.51 3.59 -17.11
CA LYS A 380 -17.57 4.54 -15.99
C LYS A 380 -16.63 4.24 -14.81
N LEU A 381 -16.35 2.97 -14.50
CA LEU A 381 -15.53 2.60 -13.34
C LEU A 381 -14.85 1.23 -13.54
N LEU A 382 -13.56 1.11 -13.21
CA LEU A 382 -12.84 -0.17 -13.13
C LEU A 382 -12.95 -0.75 -11.72
N ALA A 383 -13.22 -2.06 -11.62
CA ALA A 383 -13.00 -2.77 -10.38
C ALA A 383 -11.49 -2.90 -10.15
N THR A 384 -10.99 -2.53 -8.96
CA THR A 384 -9.59 -2.75 -8.59
C THR A 384 -9.28 -4.25 -8.59
N PRO A 385 -8.41 -4.76 -9.47
CA PRO A 385 -8.01 -6.17 -9.43
C PRO A 385 -7.21 -6.46 -8.16
N ARG A 386 -7.32 -7.69 -7.65
CA ARG A 386 -6.68 -8.16 -6.42
C ARG A 386 -5.83 -9.39 -6.63
N VAL A 387 -6.23 -10.29 -7.54
CA VAL A 387 -5.45 -11.49 -7.90
C VAL A 387 -5.08 -11.45 -9.37
N GLN A 388 -3.92 -12.01 -9.74
CA GLN A 388 -3.49 -11.99 -11.14
C GLN A 388 -4.46 -12.82 -11.99
N ASN A 389 -5.08 -12.17 -12.97
CA ASN A 389 -6.22 -12.68 -13.72
C ASN A 389 -6.14 -12.21 -15.18
N ASP A 390 -6.49 -13.07 -16.14
CA ASP A 390 -6.56 -12.70 -17.56
C ASP A 390 -7.74 -11.78 -17.89
N ALA A 391 -8.59 -11.47 -16.89
CA ALA A 391 -9.76 -10.62 -17.07
C ALA A 391 -9.87 -9.48 -16.05
N ILE A 392 -10.31 -8.32 -16.54
CA ILE A 392 -10.74 -7.16 -15.73
C ILE A 392 -12.24 -6.92 -15.88
N TYR A 393 -12.79 -6.12 -14.96
CA TYR A 393 -14.22 -5.83 -14.90
C TYR A 393 -14.48 -4.31 -14.87
N VAL A 394 -15.35 -3.86 -15.76
CA VAL A 394 -15.73 -2.45 -15.92
C VAL A 394 -17.24 -2.29 -15.77
N LEU A 395 -17.67 -1.35 -14.93
CA LEU A 395 -19.07 -0.91 -14.89
C LEU A 395 -19.32 0.07 -16.04
N THR A 396 -20.42 -0.17 -16.74
CA THR A 396 -20.94 0.64 -17.85
C THR A 396 -22.34 1.16 -17.53
N ALA A 397 -22.59 2.44 -17.75
CA ALA A 397 -23.89 3.10 -17.56
C ALA A 397 -23.94 4.38 -18.42
N THR A 398 -25.07 4.71 -19.04
CA THR A 398 -25.14 5.90 -19.92
C THR A 398 -25.09 7.20 -19.10
N SER A 399 -25.86 7.25 -18.01
CA SER A 399 -25.90 8.33 -17.03
C SER A 399 -26.11 7.80 -15.61
N ASP A 400 -26.06 8.67 -14.61
CA ASP A 400 -26.63 8.38 -13.30
C ASP A 400 -28.11 8.00 -13.44
N SER A 401 -28.63 7.19 -12.51
CA SER A 401 -29.96 6.55 -12.56
C SER A 401 -30.27 5.63 -13.75
N SER A 402 -29.37 5.48 -14.73
CA SER A 402 -29.61 4.65 -15.93
C SER A 402 -29.42 3.15 -15.68
N ALA A 403 -29.82 2.30 -16.63
CA ALA A 403 -29.52 0.87 -16.59
C ALA A 403 -28.00 0.64 -16.66
N GLN A 404 -27.44 -0.06 -15.68
CA GLN A 404 -26.00 -0.34 -15.58
C GLN A 404 -25.70 -1.82 -15.90
N SER A 405 -24.48 -2.07 -16.35
CA SER A 405 -23.99 -3.41 -16.69
C SER A 405 -22.51 -3.54 -16.36
N ILE A 406 -22.06 -4.75 -16.04
CA ILE A 406 -20.65 -5.06 -15.83
C ILE A 406 -20.12 -5.79 -17.06
N ALA A 407 -19.06 -5.28 -17.67
CA ALA A 407 -18.34 -5.94 -18.76
C ALA A 407 -17.12 -6.69 -18.20
N LYS A 408 -17.03 -7.99 -18.49
CA LYS A 408 -15.81 -8.81 -18.31
C LYS A 408 -14.98 -8.72 -19.58
N ILE A 409 -13.75 -8.25 -19.45
CA ILE A 409 -12.84 -7.96 -20.55
C ILE A 409 -11.63 -8.89 -20.44
N SER A 410 -11.25 -9.55 -21.54
CA SER A 410 -9.98 -10.27 -21.64
C SER A 410 -8.85 -9.28 -21.85
N VAL A 411 -7.84 -9.31 -20.98
CA VAL A 411 -6.61 -8.51 -21.12
C VAL A 411 -5.70 -9.08 -22.23
N PRO A 412 -5.47 -10.41 -22.33
CA PRO A 412 -4.70 -10.98 -23.45
C PRO A 412 -5.38 -10.79 -24.82
N ASP A 413 -6.69 -11.06 -24.94
CA ASP A 413 -7.41 -10.92 -26.22
C ASP A 413 -7.83 -9.48 -26.53
N ARG A 414 -7.77 -8.57 -25.54
CA ARG A 414 -8.16 -7.15 -25.66
C ARG A 414 -9.60 -6.94 -26.14
N LYS A 415 -10.53 -7.74 -25.62
CA LYS A 415 -11.94 -7.75 -26.03
C LYS A 415 -12.89 -7.99 -24.86
N VAL A 416 -14.11 -7.46 -24.95
CA VAL A 416 -15.22 -7.86 -24.05
C VAL A 416 -15.55 -9.33 -24.30
N ILE A 417 -15.49 -10.16 -23.26
CA ILE A 417 -15.88 -11.59 -23.32
C ILE A 417 -17.38 -11.74 -23.03
N ARG A 418 -17.88 -11.00 -22.04
CA ARG A 418 -19.25 -11.14 -21.53
C ARG A 418 -19.70 -9.84 -20.85
N THR A 419 -20.98 -9.51 -21.00
CA THR A 419 -21.62 -8.40 -20.29
C THR A 419 -22.76 -8.93 -19.43
N TYR A 420 -22.88 -8.44 -18.21
CA TYR A 420 -23.91 -8.81 -17.23
C TYR A 420 -24.75 -7.58 -16.92
N ALA A 421 -26.07 -7.64 -17.16
CA ALA A 421 -26.99 -6.57 -16.76
C ALA A 421 -27.27 -6.66 -15.25
N VAL A 422 -27.09 -5.56 -14.51
CA VAL A 422 -27.12 -5.58 -13.03
C VAL A 422 -27.98 -4.47 -12.41
N GLY A 423 -29.14 -4.23 -13.03
CA GLY A 423 -30.14 -3.26 -12.58
C GLY A 423 -29.81 -1.80 -12.94
N PRO A 424 -30.58 -0.82 -12.42
CA PRO A 424 -30.27 0.59 -12.55
C PRO A 424 -29.21 1.06 -11.53
N ALA A 425 -28.38 2.01 -11.98
CA ALA A 425 -27.48 2.80 -11.16
C ALA A 425 -28.23 3.72 -10.18
N GLY A 426 -27.51 4.24 -9.19
CA GLY A 426 -28.01 5.28 -8.28
C GLY A 426 -27.93 6.70 -8.86
N LYS A 427 -28.39 7.69 -8.09
CA LYS A 427 -28.28 9.13 -8.42
C LYS A 427 -26.93 9.75 -8.07
N ASN A 428 -26.23 9.17 -7.10
CA ASN A 428 -25.20 9.88 -6.34
C ASN A 428 -23.80 9.23 -6.42
N GLY A 429 -23.66 8.15 -7.19
CA GLY A 429 -22.40 7.43 -7.33
C GLY A 429 -22.54 6.12 -8.11
N LEU A 430 -21.44 5.72 -8.74
CA LEU A 430 -21.26 4.40 -9.33
C LEU A 430 -20.18 3.70 -8.50
N ASN A 431 -20.46 2.46 -8.08
CA ASN A 431 -19.73 1.79 -7.00
C ASN A 431 -19.47 0.34 -7.40
N LEU A 432 -18.22 -0.13 -7.29
CA LEU A 432 -17.80 -1.44 -7.80
C LEU A 432 -16.59 -1.98 -7.03
N GLY A 433 -16.70 -3.16 -6.41
CA GLY A 433 -15.61 -3.80 -5.66
C GLY A 433 -15.58 -5.32 -5.80
N LEU A 434 -14.41 -5.87 -6.14
CA LEU A 434 -14.18 -7.33 -6.17
C LEU A 434 -14.04 -7.91 -4.75
N SER A 435 -14.55 -9.12 -4.56
CA SER A 435 -14.24 -9.96 -3.39
C SER A 435 -12.75 -10.29 -3.33
N MET A 436 -12.25 -10.66 -2.15
CA MET A 436 -10.83 -10.99 -1.93
C MET A 436 -10.34 -12.16 -2.80
N ASP A 437 -11.26 -13.02 -3.24
CA ASP A 437 -11.01 -14.18 -4.10
C ASP A 437 -11.44 -14.00 -5.57
N GLU A 438 -11.87 -12.79 -5.95
CA GLU A 438 -12.45 -12.43 -7.26
C GLU A 438 -13.57 -13.35 -7.79
N LYS A 439 -14.27 -14.11 -6.93
CA LYS A 439 -15.44 -14.90 -7.34
C LYS A 439 -16.73 -14.08 -7.38
N LYS A 440 -16.76 -12.92 -6.73
CA LYS A 440 -17.91 -11.99 -6.69
C LYS A 440 -17.49 -10.55 -6.95
N ILE A 441 -18.40 -9.77 -7.53
CA ILE A 441 -18.35 -8.31 -7.50
C ILE A 441 -19.52 -7.81 -6.66
N TYR A 442 -19.24 -6.88 -5.76
CA TYR A 442 -20.21 -6.12 -4.98
C TYR A 442 -20.37 -4.71 -5.55
N PHE A 443 -21.58 -4.18 -5.55
CA PHE A 443 -21.92 -2.88 -6.13
C PHE A 443 -23.26 -2.38 -5.55
N VAL A 444 -23.55 -1.10 -5.80
CA VAL A 444 -24.86 -0.50 -5.47
C VAL A 444 -25.78 -0.56 -6.69
N ALA A 445 -27.01 -1.01 -6.48
CA ALA A 445 -28.07 -1.03 -7.48
C ALA A 445 -29.39 -0.55 -6.86
N HIS A 446 -30.28 -0.03 -7.70
CA HIS A 446 -31.58 0.49 -7.28
C HIS A 446 -32.72 -0.43 -7.77
N GLU A 447 -33.94 -0.28 -7.23
CA GLU A 447 -35.04 -1.16 -7.66
C GLU A 447 -35.59 -0.77 -9.04
N ILE A 448 -35.68 0.53 -9.31
CA ILE A 448 -36.12 1.12 -10.58
C ILE A 448 -35.29 2.36 -10.91
N THR A 449 -35.23 2.70 -12.20
CA THR A 449 -34.64 3.94 -12.73
C THR A 449 -35.11 5.18 -11.95
N GLY A 450 -34.20 5.85 -11.24
CA GLY A 450 -34.47 7.11 -10.53
C GLY A 450 -34.93 6.99 -9.07
N ASP A 451 -35.08 5.77 -8.54
CA ASP A 451 -35.28 5.48 -7.11
C ASP A 451 -34.11 6.05 -6.26
N SER A 452 -34.40 6.58 -5.08
CA SER A 452 -33.41 7.10 -4.12
C SER A 452 -32.93 6.08 -3.09
N THR A 453 -33.34 4.82 -3.20
CA THR A 453 -33.08 3.76 -2.20
C THR A 453 -31.97 2.82 -2.67
N PRO A 454 -30.69 3.06 -2.30
CA PRO A 454 -29.61 2.18 -2.71
C PRO A 454 -29.74 0.81 -2.03
N ARG A 455 -29.56 -0.25 -2.83
CA ARG A 455 -29.49 -1.63 -2.37
C ARG A 455 -28.09 -2.16 -2.67
N MET A 456 -27.46 -2.81 -1.70
CA MET A 456 -26.25 -3.56 -1.97
C MET A 456 -26.62 -4.79 -2.82
N ALA A 457 -25.79 -5.11 -3.81
CA ALA A 457 -25.99 -6.23 -4.70
C ALA A 457 -24.67 -6.96 -4.96
N ALA A 458 -24.76 -8.21 -5.41
CA ALA A 458 -23.61 -9.00 -5.82
C ALA A 458 -23.83 -9.74 -7.14
N LEU A 459 -22.75 -9.92 -7.89
CA LEU A 459 -22.69 -10.72 -9.11
C LEU A 459 -21.68 -11.86 -8.91
N ASN A 460 -22.10 -13.10 -9.08
CA ASN A 460 -21.18 -14.25 -9.17
C ASN A 460 -20.51 -14.26 -10.55
N LEU A 461 -19.17 -14.32 -10.55
CA LEU A 461 -18.38 -14.23 -11.77
C LEU A 461 -18.21 -15.55 -12.53
N ALA A 462 -18.54 -16.68 -11.90
CA ALA A 462 -18.51 -17.99 -12.55
C ALA A 462 -19.70 -18.20 -13.51
N ASP A 463 -20.92 -17.98 -13.03
CA ASP A 463 -22.16 -18.23 -13.76
C ASP A 463 -22.82 -16.95 -14.31
N GLY A 464 -22.65 -15.81 -13.64
CA GLY A 464 -23.37 -14.55 -13.89
C GLY A 464 -24.62 -14.34 -13.04
N THR A 465 -24.80 -15.12 -11.96
CA THR A 465 -25.97 -15.00 -11.07
C THR A 465 -25.92 -13.70 -10.28
N TYR A 466 -27.01 -12.94 -10.34
CA TYR A 466 -27.23 -11.71 -9.59
C TYR A 466 -27.94 -11.99 -8.26
N PHE A 467 -27.45 -11.38 -7.18
CA PHE A 467 -28.07 -11.43 -5.85
C PHE A 467 -28.43 -10.01 -5.38
N LYS A 468 -29.66 -9.83 -4.88
CA LYS A 468 -29.97 -8.73 -3.95
C LYS A 468 -29.39 -9.11 -2.60
N LEU A 469 -28.57 -8.25 -2.00
CA LEU A 469 -28.13 -8.40 -0.61
C LEU A 469 -29.09 -7.63 0.32
N PRO A 470 -28.99 -7.79 1.66
CA PRO A 470 -29.80 -7.02 2.60
C PRO A 470 -29.76 -5.51 2.33
N PRO A 471 -30.89 -4.79 2.46
CA PRO A 471 -30.98 -3.38 2.08
C PRO A 471 -30.15 -2.48 3.01
N LEU A 472 -29.67 -1.37 2.46
CA LEU A 472 -29.07 -0.30 3.26
C LEU A 472 -30.16 0.50 4.00
N PRO A 473 -29.83 1.17 5.13
CA PRO A 473 -30.72 2.12 5.78
C PRO A 473 -31.23 3.19 4.81
N ALA A 474 -32.52 3.54 4.92
CA ALA A 474 -33.13 4.55 4.05
C ALA A 474 -32.42 5.91 4.19
N GLY A 475 -32.05 6.50 3.05
CA GLY A 475 -31.28 7.74 3.00
C GLY A 475 -29.76 7.59 3.17
N LEU A 476 -29.23 6.37 3.41
CA LEU A 476 -27.78 6.16 3.42
C LEU A 476 -27.21 6.31 2.01
N ASP A 477 -26.49 7.40 1.76
CA ASP A 477 -25.94 7.69 0.44
C ASP A 477 -24.51 7.13 0.27
N VAL A 478 -24.27 6.35 -0.79
CA VAL A 478 -22.99 5.62 -1.00
C VAL A 478 -22.19 6.26 -2.13
N PHE A 479 -21.12 6.97 -1.78
CA PHE A 479 -20.26 7.67 -2.74
C PHE A 479 -19.08 6.83 -3.22
N ASP A 480 -18.37 6.20 -2.29
CA ASP A 480 -17.23 5.31 -2.55
C ASP A 480 -17.39 4.03 -1.70
N MET A 481 -16.82 2.92 -2.18
CA MET A 481 -16.84 1.64 -1.50
C MET A 481 -15.52 0.89 -1.61
N GLN A 482 -15.19 0.11 -0.58
CA GLN A 482 -14.15 -0.89 -0.65
C GLN A 482 -14.58 -2.16 0.10
N VAL A 483 -14.57 -3.30 -0.58
CA VAL A 483 -14.71 -4.61 0.07
C VAL A 483 -13.50 -4.81 0.98
N LEU A 484 -13.73 -5.03 2.27
CA LEU A 484 -12.65 -5.21 3.25
C LEU A 484 -12.18 -6.66 3.26
N ASN A 485 -13.12 -7.59 3.38
CA ASN A 485 -12.87 -9.02 3.51
C ASN A 485 -14.04 -9.81 2.88
N MET A 486 -14.29 -11.06 3.29
CA MET A 486 -15.39 -11.86 2.74
C MET A 486 -16.76 -11.57 3.38
N GLU A 487 -16.78 -10.85 4.51
CA GLU A 487 -17.95 -10.56 5.34
C GLU A 487 -18.33 -9.06 5.33
N ASP A 488 -17.36 -8.14 5.18
CA ASP A 488 -17.55 -6.70 5.39
C ASP A 488 -17.18 -5.83 4.18
N ILE A 489 -17.94 -4.75 3.98
CA ILE A 489 -17.72 -3.69 2.99
C ILE A 489 -17.64 -2.33 3.69
N LEU A 490 -16.55 -1.60 3.46
CA LEU A 490 -16.38 -0.20 3.84
C LEU A 490 -17.10 0.72 2.84
N ILE A 491 -17.79 1.73 3.36
CA ILE A 491 -18.65 2.67 2.63
C ILE A 491 -18.32 4.10 3.07
N GLY A 492 -18.11 5.00 2.11
CA GLY A 492 -18.07 6.45 2.30
C GLY A 492 -19.39 7.11 1.92
N THR A 493 -19.78 8.20 2.61
CA THR A 493 -21.15 8.76 2.50
C THR A 493 -21.19 10.29 2.52
N HIS A 494 -22.07 10.89 1.72
CA HIS A 494 -22.34 12.34 1.70
C HIS A 494 -23.07 12.90 2.94
N ILE A 495 -23.23 12.14 4.02
CA ILE A 495 -24.05 12.54 5.17
C ILE A 495 -23.18 13.28 6.19
N ASP A 496 -23.48 14.56 6.40
CA ASP A 496 -22.86 15.39 7.44
C ASP A 496 -22.96 14.73 8.82
N SER A 497 -21.95 14.91 9.67
CA SER A 497 -21.80 14.24 10.99
C SER A 497 -21.77 12.70 10.96
N MET A 498 -21.64 12.07 9.79
CA MET A 498 -21.47 10.63 9.66
C MET A 498 -20.12 10.27 9.03
N GLY A 499 -19.23 9.68 9.85
CA GLY A 499 -18.00 9.03 9.39
C GLY A 499 -18.23 7.85 8.44
N PRO A 500 -17.17 7.11 8.06
CA PRO A 500 -17.32 5.90 7.26
C PRO A 500 -18.26 4.87 7.90
N ARG A 501 -18.75 3.94 7.08
CA ARG A 501 -19.69 2.89 7.48
C ARG A 501 -19.17 1.53 7.08
N ILE A 502 -19.41 0.51 7.90
CA ILE A 502 -19.12 -0.87 7.52
C ILE A 502 -20.45 -1.62 7.41
N TYR A 503 -20.71 -2.13 6.22
CA TYR A 503 -21.85 -2.97 5.91
C TYR A 503 -21.42 -4.43 5.92
N ASN A 504 -22.05 -5.22 6.79
CA ASN A 504 -21.85 -6.66 6.83
C ASN A 504 -22.76 -7.37 5.81
N ILE A 505 -22.15 -8.16 4.92
CA ILE A 505 -22.73 -8.72 3.69
C ILE A 505 -23.84 -9.74 3.97
N GLU A 506 -23.70 -10.54 5.04
CA GLU A 506 -24.69 -11.56 5.40
C GLU A 506 -25.87 -10.96 6.19
N THR A 507 -25.58 -10.17 7.22
CA THR A 507 -26.62 -9.67 8.14
C THR A 507 -27.29 -8.38 7.68
N GLY A 508 -26.68 -7.63 6.76
CA GLY A 508 -27.10 -6.27 6.41
C GLY A 508 -26.83 -5.22 7.48
N LYS A 509 -26.20 -5.60 8.60
CA LYS A 509 -25.89 -4.68 9.70
C LYS A 509 -24.90 -3.63 9.22
N VAL A 510 -25.28 -2.37 9.34
CA VAL A 510 -24.39 -1.22 9.14
C VAL A 510 -23.87 -0.74 10.50
N SER A 511 -22.56 -0.74 10.70
CA SER A 511 -21.90 -0.15 11.86
C SER A 511 -21.24 1.19 11.52
N VAL A 512 -21.04 2.00 12.56
CA VAL A 512 -20.44 3.33 12.48
C VAL A 512 -18.94 3.23 12.74
N VAL A 513 -18.12 3.74 11.83
CA VAL A 513 -16.71 4.04 12.11
C VAL A 513 -16.71 5.37 12.86
N HIS A 514 -16.58 5.31 14.18
CA HIS A 514 -16.62 6.49 15.05
C HIS A 514 -15.27 7.22 15.01
N SER A 515 -15.31 8.51 14.68
CA SER A 515 -14.20 9.43 14.90
C SER A 515 -14.22 9.98 16.33
N GLY A 516 -13.05 10.08 16.98
CA GLY A 516 -12.87 10.94 18.15
C GLY A 516 -12.81 12.45 17.81
N SER A 517 -13.07 12.80 16.54
CA SER A 517 -13.05 14.16 16.01
C SER A 517 -14.40 14.84 16.17
N ASN A 518 -14.39 16.11 16.59
CA ASN A 518 -15.55 17.00 16.64
C ASN A 518 -15.78 17.77 15.32
N GLN A 519 -15.18 17.33 14.20
CA GLN A 519 -15.37 17.95 12.89
C GLN A 519 -16.40 17.19 12.06
N ASP A 520 -17.62 17.73 12.07
CA ASP A 520 -18.73 17.25 11.25
C ASP A 520 -18.57 17.71 9.79
N GLY A 521 -18.38 16.74 8.91
CA GLY A 521 -18.39 16.89 7.45
C GLY A 521 -18.53 15.51 6.78
N PRO A 522 -18.83 15.46 5.47
CA PRO A 522 -19.16 14.20 4.81
C PRO A 522 -17.88 13.43 4.45
N TYR A 523 -17.69 12.24 5.03
CA TYR A 523 -16.51 11.41 4.83
C TYR A 523 -16.67 10.52 3.58
N LEU A 524 -16.19 11.04 2.44
CA LEU A 524 -16.45 10.49 1.11
C LEU A 524 -15.46 9.41 0.68
N TYR A 525 -14.18 9.75 0.58
CA TYR A 525 -13.15 8.87 0.04
C TYR A 525 -12.78 7.87 1.12
N VAL A 526 -12.87 6.56 0.85
CA VAL A 526 -12.60 5.52 1.84
C VAL A 526 -11.57 4.51 1.36
N TYR A 527 -10.59 4.21 2.21
CA TYR A 527 -9.53 3.28 1.89
C TYR A 527 -9.06 2.51 3.12
N SER A 528 -8.84 1.21 2.97
CA SER A 528 -8.19 0.34 3.95
C SER A 528 -7.27 -0.63 3.20
N PRO A 529 -5.94 -0.54 3.38
CA PRO A 529 -5.00 -1.44 2.71
C PRO A 529 -5.01 -2.85 3.31
N ASP A 530 -5.37 -2.95 4.58
CA ASP A 530 -5.15 -4.10 5.47
C ASP A 530 -6.46 -4.79 5.86
N SER A 531 -7.43 -4.79 4.94
CA SER A 531 -8.70 -5.53 5.07
C SER A 531 -9.56 -5.14 6.28
N GLY A 532 -9.41 -3.89 6.75
CA GLY A 532 -10.19 -3.31 7.84
C GLY A 532 -9.45 -3.19 9.18
N GLN A 533 -8.12 -3.17 9.23
CA GLN A 533 -7.40 -2.87 10.48
C GLN A 533 -7.14 -1.37 10.62
N ASN A 534 -6.83 -0.68 9.52
CA ASN A 534 -6.75 0.77 9.43
C ASN A 534 -7.66 1.30 8.32
N ILE A 535 -8.45 2.31 8.66
CA ILE A 535 -9.31 3.04 7.72
C ILE A 535 -8.75 4.46 7.56
N TYR A 536 -8.55 4.85 6.31
CA TYR A 536 -8.16 6.18 5.88
C TYR A 536 -9.33 6.83 5.15
N THR A 537 -9.65 8.07 5.50
CA THR A 537 -10.74 8.81 4.84
C THR A 537 -10.50 10.30 4.86
N MET A 538 -11.03 11.01 3.86
CA MET A 538 -11.01 12.47 3.83
C MET A 538 -12.38 12.98 3.41
N SER A 539 -12.77 14.13 3.96
CA SER A 539 -14.04 14.79 3.65
C SER A 539 -13.98 15.57 2.34
N ASP A 540 -15.13 15.71 1.66
CA ASP A 540 -15.25 16.62 0.51
C ASP A 540 -15.48 18.05 0.98
N GLY A 541 -14.38 18.77 1.18
CA GLY A 541 -14.39 20.16 1.60
C GLY A 541 -14.03 21.09 0.44
N ARG A 542 -14.90 22.08 0.16
CA ARG A 542 -14.70 23.14 -0.85
C ARG A 542 -13.42 23.98 -0.65
N TYR A 543 -12.77 23.86 0.51
CA TYR A 543 -11.50 24.50 0.86
C TYR A 543 -10.45 23.47 1.34
N GLY A 544 -10.52 22.23 0.84
CA GLY A 544 -9.77 21.09 1.37
C GLY A 544 -10.45 20.43 2.56
N GLY A 545 -9.90 19.29 2.98
CA GLY A 545 -10.36 18.47 4.10
C GLY A 545 -9.18 17.79 4.78
N ASN A 546 -9.42 17.18 5.94
CA ASN A 546 -8.38 16.51 6.70
C ASN A 546 -8.41 15.01 6.43
N LEU A 547 -7.25 14.44 6.10
CA LEU A 547 -7.09 13.00 6.13
C LEU A 547 -7.21 12.54 7.58
N ASN A 548 -8.25 11.73 7.85
CA ASN A 548 -8.53 11.11 9.12
C ASN A 548 -8.13 9.62 9.05
N TRP A 549 -7.74 9.07 10.18
CA TRP A 549 -7.32 7.68 10.33
C TRP A 549 -7.96 7.03 11.55
N PHE A 550 -8.45 5.81 11.37
CA PHE A 550 -9.04 5.00 12.44
C PHE A 550 -8.42 3.60 12.46
N SER A 551 -7.95 3.16 13.62
CA SER A 551 -7.55 1.77 13.87
C SER A 551 -8.71 0.98 14.44
N ARG A 552 -8.87 -0.26 13.98
CA ARG A 552 -9.77 -1.24 14.62
C ARG A 552 -9.21 -1.63 15.99
N GLN A 553 -10.09 -1.72 16.97
CA GLN A 553 -9.77 -2.02 18.37
C GLN A 553 -10.08 -3.49 18.70
N GLN A 554 -9.62 -3.97 19.86
CA GLN A 554 -9.84 -5.37 20.30
C GLN A 554 -11.32 -5.72 20.52
N ASP A 555 -12.16 -4.74 20.84
CA ASP A 555 -13.63 -4.90 20.94
C ASP A 555 -14.34 -4.78 19.57
N LEU A 556 -13.58 -4.76 18.48
CA LEU A 556 -14.00 -4.56 17.09
C LEU A 556 -14.59 -3.17 16.78
N SER A 557 -14.54 -2.22 17.73
CA SER A 557 -14.81 -0.81 17.46
C SER A 557 -13.68 -0.18 16.63
N TYR A 558 -13.83 1.10 16.28
CA TYR A 558 -12.78 1.90 15.68
C TYR A 558 -12.50 3.11 16.55
N SER A 559 -11.22 3.44 16.72
CA SER A 559 -10.77 4.66 17.40
C SER A 559 -9.64 5.32 16.60
N GLY A 560 -9.48 6.63 16.78
CA GLY A 560 -8.60 7.47 15.98
C GLY A 560 -9.24 8.83 15.70
N GLY A 561 -8.72 9.54 14.71
CA GLY A 561 -9.15 10.89 14.39
C GLY A 561 -8.32 11.54 13.29
N ASP A 562 -8.26 12.87 13.36
CA ASP A 562 -7.49 13.71 12.46
C ASP A 562 -5.98 13.52 12.73
N ILE A 563 -5.23 13.07 11.71
CA ILE A 563 -3.77 12.97 11.75
C ILE A 563 -3.08 14.27 11.34
N HIS A 564 -3.85 15.36 11.19
CA HIS A 564 -3.43 16.70 10.78
C HIS A 564 -2.69 16.75 9.44
N MET A 565 -2.90 15.72 8.61
CA MET A 565 -2.42 15.63 7.24
C MET A 565 -3.45 16.31 6.30
N TYR A 566 -3.64 17.62 6.52
CA TYR A 566 -4.52 18.50 5.73
C TYR A 566 -4.31 18.32 4.21
N SER A 567 -5.38 18.27 3.42
CA SER A 567 -5.36 18.80 2.05
C SER A 567 -5.84 20.26 2.09
N PHE A 568 -5.21 21.16 1.32
CA PHE A 568 -5.48 22.60 1.40
C PHE A 568 -6.35 23.13 0.25
N GLN A 569 -6.31 22.51 -0.93
CA GLN A 569 -7.02 23.01 -2.11
C GLN A 569 -7.50 21.85 -3.01
N MET A 570 -8.66 21.29 -2.68
CA MET A 570 -9.40 20.35 -3.52
C MET A 570 -10.54 21.07 -4.25
N TYR A 571 -10.23 21.70 -5.38
CA TYR A 571 -11.18 22.58 -6.08
C TYR A 571 -12.02 21.89 -7.18
N SER A 572 -12.28 20.58 -7.09
CA SER A 572 -13.03 19.87 -8.14
C SER A 572 -13.81 18.62 -7.70
N PHE A 573 -15.09 18.61 -8.03
CA PHE A 573 -15.98 17.43 -8.03
C PHE A 573 -15.52 16.29 -8.98
N ALA A 574 -14.48 16.53 -9.78
CA ALA A 574 -13.83 15.57 -10.67
C ALA A 574 -12.74 14.73 -9.98
N GLN A 575 -12.35 15.03 -8.73
CA GLN A 575 -11.43 14.17 -7.99
C GLN A 575 -12.15 12.89 -7.55
N LYS A 576 -11.56 11.73 -7.87
CA LYS A 576 -12.12 10.41 -7.52
C LYS A 576 -11.40 9.74 -6.36
N ARG A 577 -10.07 9.83 -6.30
CA ARG A 577 -9.29 9.50 -5.09
C ARG A 577 -8.12 10.49 -4.95
N PRO A 578 -8.02 11.23 -3.82
CA PRO A 578 -7.03 12.30 -3.63
C PRO A 578 -5.78 11.89 -2.81
N PHE A 579 -5.71 10.63 -2.36
CA PHE A 579 -4.54 10.07 -1.68
C PHE A 579 -4.34 8.59 -2.04
N THR A 580 -3.12 8.09 -1.83
CA THR A 580 -2.78 6.67 -1.97
C THR A 580 -1.65 6.27 -1.02
N LEU A 581 -1.61 5.00 -0.61
CA LEU A 581 -0.60 4.47 0.31
C LEU A 581 0.43 3.62 -0.44
N VAL A 582 1.68 3.77 -0.05
CA VAL A 582 2.83 2.92 -0.37
C VAL A 582 3.29 2.31 0.96
N HIS A 583 3.57 1.02 1.00
CA HIS A 583 3.95 0.29 2.21
C HIS A 583 5.46 0.33 2.50
#